data_AF-A0A2M7ABB5-F1
#
_entry.id   AF-A0A2M7ABB5-F1
#
_cell.length_a   1.000
_cell.length_b   1.000
_cell.length_c   1.000
_cell.angle_alpha   90.00
_cell.angle_beta   90.00
_cell.angle_gamma   90.00
#
_symmetry.space_group_name_H-M   'P 1'
#
loop_
_entity.id
_entity.type
_entity.pdbx_description
1 polymer ?
#
loop_
_entity_poly.entity_id
_entity_poly.type
_entity_poly.pdbx_seq_one_letter_code
_entity_poly.pdbx_strand_id
1 'polypeptide(L)'
;MATTQTGSFGTLSTSALGQSITDMDAPQLMRPLQPTTLKESGISVRVVEGLILKTIKQEGSLSEQQLAEMLRLSVNVFRDMVQALLHRELLDTPAPLHYDLTNKGRELCHHYESEDAYVGPAPVSFQSYVDMVQLQAKSSRRVTQEEVTNNFQKFPMRPELLRILKEGFNSQRVIIFWGPPGNGKSLVTDNLHRLLKDPVCLPYAFEFNGRVVQIYDPAYHKLREDLMVKEEEETNKAISAISKPDRRWLISTPPLVTVGTEFRVEHFQIAYDGKYDAPPHVKANNGIFIFDDLGRQTQDHNMILNQFIYPLEQQEAIIKFAGGSSIRAPYKQRLFLSTNLNFRAIIDDAFARRLLFQVLVDRPTDELFTKIFINQCKDQDIDDAIAQRLGRKLLGWYKRDGRVVRAADPRNIFTMLDAVLEEEEQLKDMITDELFERIYNQYPIALEKDATGYVIPQATAEEFHQSVLDACDRHEVDHDLAARLADNLLEWFQRDGRMFRPQDPDNIFAILDGIREDTQGVKDILTEELFESVYQSYPPFTEADAERMQGTVGLGGH
;
A
#
# COMPACT_ATOMS: atom_id res chain seq x y z
N MET A 1 13.76 -55.94 40.20
CA MET A 1 13.48 -56.95 39.14
C MET A 1 12.12 -56.65 38.53
N ALA A 2 11.99 -56.94 37.24
CA ALA A 2 10.92 -56.58 36.31
C ALA A 2 11.09 -55.21 35.65
N THR A 3 11.61 -55.31 34.43
CA THR A 3 12.01 -54.34 33.42
C THR A 3 10.80 -53.88 32.60
N THR A 4 10.68 -52.57 32.40
CA THR A 4 9.70 -51.91 31.52
C THR A 4 10.24 -51.87 30.08
N GLN A 5 9.52 -52.45 29.13
CA GLN A 5 9.77 -52.25 27.69
C GLN A 5 8.95 -51.07 27.19
N THR A 6 9.64 -49.98 26.85
CA THR A 6 9.14 -48.90 26.00
C THR A 6 9.59 -49.16 24.56
N GLY A 7 8.64 -49.47 23.67
CA GLY A 7 8.89 -49.58 22.24
C GLY A 7 8.97 -48.20 21.59
N SER A 8 10.04 -47.96 20.84
CA SER A 8 10.26 -46.76 20.05
C SER A 8 9.36 -46.74 18.82
N PHE A 9 8.62 -45.66 18.62
CA PHE A 9 7.98 -45.36 17.34
C PHE A 9 9.03 -44.79 16.37
N GLY A 10 9.08 -45.38 15.19
CA GLY A 10 10.06 -45.08 14.14
C GLY A 10 9.91 -43.66 13.60
N THR A 11 11.05 -42.97 13.59
CA THR A 11 11.33 -41.77 12.80
C THR A 11 11.19 -42.07 11.32
N LEU A 12 10.22 -41.42 10.65
CA LEU A 12 10.19 -41.34 9.19
C LEU A 12 11.33 -40.45 8.71
N SER A 13 12.02 -40.94 7.69
CA SER A 13 13.28 -40.51 7.13
C SER A 13 13.30 -39.05 6.67
N THR A 14 14.03 -38.22 7.40
CA THR A 14 14.72 -37.04 6.88
C THR A 14 15.91 -37.48 6.03
N SER A 15 15.76 -37.46 4.70
CA SER A 15 16.90 -37.56 3.78
C SER A 15 16.60 -36.86 2.46
N ALA A 16 16.94 -35.57 2.39
CA ALA A 16 17.40 -34.88 1.17
C ALA A 16 17.74 -33.41 1.46
N LEU A 17 18.54 -33.11 2.50
CA LEU A 17 19.20 -31.81 2.65
C LEU A 17 20.59 -32.05 3.23
N GLY A 18 21.60 -32.03 2.36
CA GLY A 18 23.01 -32.03 2.74
C GLY A 18 23.87 -33.10 2.07
N GLN A 19 24.11 -33.00 0.76
CA GLN A 19 25.38 -33.45 0.17
C GLN A 19 25.85 -32.43 -0.88
N SER A 20 27.03 -31.87 -0.65
CA SER A 20 27.83 -31.21 -1.67
C SER A 20 28.58 -32.29 -2.45
N ILE A 21 28.28 -32.44 -3.75
CA ILE A 21 29.17 -32.75 -4.89
C ILE A 21 28.32 -32.54 -6.16
N THR A 22 28.63 -31.46 -6.89
CA THR A 22 28.29 -31.18 -8.31
C THR A 22 26.93 -31.64 -8.86
N ASP A 23 25.89 -30.82 -8.68
CA ASP A 23 24.81 -30.66 -9.66
C ASP A 23 24.84 -29.19 -10.11
N MET A 24 25.71 -28.87 -11.07
CA MET A 24 25.89 -27.50 -11.58
C MET A 24 24.84 -27.08 -12.62
N ASP A 25 23.90 -27.95 -13.01
CA ASP A 25 23.00 -27.71 -14.15
C ASP A 25 21.50 -27.97 -13.88
N ALA A 26 21.06 -28.17 -12.63
CA ALA A 26 19.63 -28.25 -12.33
C ALA A 26 19.01 -26.84 -12.33
N PRO A 27 17.95 -26.57 -13.13
CA PRO A 27 17.32 -25.25 -13.15
C PRO A 27 16.78 -24.91 -11.76
N GLN A 28 17.16 -23.73 -11.24
CA GLN A 28 16.62 -23.20 -9.98
C GLN A 28 15.18 -22.75 -10.19
N LEU A 29 14.24 -23.63 -9.93
CA LEU A 29 12.81 -23.32 -10.04
C LEU A 29 12.33 -22.54 -8.80
N MET A 30 11.60 -21.46 -9.05
CA MET A 30 10.79 -20.75 -8.06
C MET A 30 9.52 -21.54 -7.71
N ARG A 31 8.87 -22.14 -8.71
CA ARG A 31 7.70 -23.00 -8.48
C ARG A 31 8.15 -24.39 -7.96
N PRO A 32 7.37 -25.03 -7.07
CA PRO A 32 7.61 -26.41 -6.67
C PRO A 32 7.58 -27.38 -7.86
N LEU A 33 8.08 -28.60 -7.65
CA LEU A 33 7.98 -29.66 -8.66
C LEU A 33 6.54 -30.15 -8.82
N GLN A 34 6.15 -30.44 -10.06
CA GLN A 34 4.84 -30.99 -10.39
C GLN A 34 4.64 -32.35 -9.71
N PRO A 35 3.52 -32.58 -8.99
CA PRO A 35 3.22 -33.88 -8.41
C PRO A 35 2.93 -34.91 -9.51
N THR A 36 3.38 -36.14 -9.30
CA THR A 36 3.15 -37.26 -10.23
C THR A 36 2.08 -38.23 -9.75
N THR A 37 1.76 -38.20 -8.46
CA THR A 37 0.72 -39.02 -7.84
C THR A 37 -0.31 -38.18 -7.07
N LEU A 38 -1.51 -38.72 -6.86
CA LEU A 38 -2.53 -38.08 -6.03
C LEU A 38 -2.02 -37.80 -4.60
N LYS A 39 -1.26 -38.74 -4.03
CA LYS A 39 -0.68 -38.58 -2.69
C LYS A 39 0.30 -37.41 -2.64
N GLU A 40 1.19 -37.27 -3.63
CA GLU A 40 2.12 -36.13 -3.74
C GLU A 40 1.40 -34.80 -3.93
N SER A 41 0.27 -34.80 -4.64
CA SER A 41 -0.48 -33.57 -4.91
C SER A 41 -1.04 -32.91 -3.65
N GLY A 42 -1.20 -33.68 -2.57
CA GLY A 42 -1.64 -33.23 -1.25
C GLY A 42 -3.13 -32.88 -1.15
N ILE A 43 -3.91 -33.19 -2.18
CA ILE A 43 -5.34 -32.90 -2.25
C ILE A 43 -6.20 -34.16 -2.14
N SER A 44 -7.43 -34.01 -1.65
CA SER A 44 -8.34 -35.12 -1.40
C SER A 44 -8.97 -35.67 -2.68
N VAL A 45 -9.27 -36.97 -2.64
CA VAL A 45 -9.99 -37.67 -3.73
C VAL A 45 -11.30 -36.95 -4.08
N ARG A 46 -12.03 -36.50 -3.06
CA ARG A 46 -13.32 -35.82 -3.20
C ARG A 46 -13.20 -34.51 -4.00
N VAL A 47 -12.17 -33.71 -3.72
CA VAL A 47 -11.94 -32.44 -4.41
C VAL A 47 -11.60 -32.68 -5.88
N VAL A 48 -10.70 -33.63 -6.18
CA VAL A 48 -10.36 -33.96 -7.57
C VAL A 48 -11.58 -34.50 -8.33
N GLU A 49 -12.40 -35.35 -7.71
CA GLU A 49 -13.62 -35.88 -8.32
C GLU A 49 -14.59 -34.74 -8.67
N GLY A 50 -14.87 -33.87 -7.69
CA GLY A 50 -15.73 -32.71 -7.89
C GLY A 50 -15.21 -31.77 -8.97
N LEU A 51 -13.89 -31.52 -9.03
CA LEU A 51 -13.28 -30.68 -10.05
C LEU A 51 -13.43 -31.27 -11.45
N ILE A 52 -13.15 -32.57 -11.64
CA ILE A 52 -13.33 -33.26 -12.93
C ILE A 52 -14.77 -33.11 -13.41
N LEU A 53 -15.74 -33.46 -12.56
CA LEU A 53 -17.16 -33.41 -12.92
C LEU A 53 -17.60 -31.98 -13.27
N LYS A 54 -17.24 -30.98 -12.45
CA LYS A 54 -17.57 -29.57 -12.69
C LYS A 54 -16.93 -29.03 -13.97
N THR A 55 -15.69 -29.45 -14.27
CA THR A 55 -14.95 -29.02 -15.47
C THR A 55 -15.59 -29.57 -16.74
N ILE A 56 -15.90 -30.87 -16.77
CA ILE A 56 -16.61 -31.50 -17.90
C ILE A 56 -18.01 -30.89 -18.05
N LYS A 57 -18.72 -30.62 -16.95
CA LYS A 57 -20.04 -29.97 -17.03
C LYS A 57 -19.97 -28.61 -17.72
N GLN A 58 -18.93 -27.82 -17.41
CA GLN A 58 -18.77 -26.46 -17.91
C GLN A 58 -18.31 -26.43 -19.38
N GLU A 59 -17.34 -27.26 -19.74
CA GLU A 59 -16.65 -27.22 -21.03
C GLU A 59 -17.19 -28.24 -22.05
N GLY A 60 -18.00 -29.19 -21.59
CA GLY A 60 -18.51 -30.30 -22.38
C GLY A 60 -17.54 -31.49 -22.42
N SER A 61 -17.60 -32.25 -23.51
CA SER A 61 -16.83 -33.48 -23.71
C SER A 61 -15.32 -33.20 -23.81
N LEU A 62 -14.51 -33.75 -22.89
CA LEU A 62 -13.06 -33.48 -22.77
C LEU A 62 -12.20 -34.75 -22.78
N SER A 63 -11.00 -34.65 -23.34
CA SER A 63 -9.94 -35.67 -23.20
C SER A 63 -9.14 -35.54 -21.89
N GLU A 64 -8.37 -36.58 -21.51
CA GLU A 64 -7.48 -36.52 -20.32
C GLU A 64 -6.47 -35.37 -20.41
N GLN A 65 -5.96 -35.06 -21.61
CA GLN A 65 -4.99 -33.98 -21.80
C GLN A 65 -5.63 -32.60 -21.62
N GLN A 66 -6.86 -32.40 -22.10
CA GLN A 66 -7.59 -31.16 -21.87
C GLN A 66 -7.93 -30.98 -20.40
N LEU A 67 -8.34 -32.05 -19.71
CA LEU A 67 -8.54 -32.03 -18.25
C LEU A 67 -7.25 -31.68 -17.50
N ALA A 68 -6.12 -32.27 -17.89
CA ALA A 68 -4.82 -31.97 -17.29
C ALA A 68 -4.42 -30.50 -17.44
N GLU A 69 -4.69 -29.90 -18.62
CA GLU A 69 -4.43 -28.49 -18.88
C GLU A 69 -5.32 -27.58 -18.02
N MET A 70 -6.61 -27.86 -17.92
CA MET A 70 -7.57 -27.05 -17.16
C MET A 70 -7.34 -27.17 -15.64
N LEU A 71 -7.09 -28.39 -15.14
CA LEU A 71 -6.83 -28.65 -13.73
C LEU A 71 -5.38 -28.32 -13.33
N ARG A 72 -4.48 -28.08 -14.29
CA ARG A 72 -3.04 -27.87 -14.05
C ARG A 72 -2.38 -29.04 -13.31
N LEU A 73 -2.90 -30.25 -13.50
CA LEU A 73 -2.41 -31.49 -12.90
C LEU A 73 -1.86 -32.43 -13.98
N SER A 74 -0.86 -33.23 -13.63
CA SER A 74 -0.42 -34.33 -14.49
C SER A 74 -1.55 -35.37 -14.62
N VAL A 75 -1.73 -35.94 -15.81
CA VAL A 75 -2.72 -37.01 -16.06
C VAL A 75 -2.55 -38.18 -15.06
N ASN A 76 -1.32 -38.50 -14.68
CA ASN A 76 -1.03 -39.58 -13.72
C ASN A 76 -1.66 -39.34 -12.33
N VAL A 77 -1.94 -38.08 -11.98
CA VAL A 77 -2.53 -37.71 -10.68
C VAL A 77 -4.00 -38.13 -10.60
N PHE A 78 -4.74 -38.08 -11.72
CA PHE A 78 -6.20 -38.26 -11.73
C PHE A 78 -6.72 -39.35 -12.67
N ARG A 79 -5.85 -40.02 -13.46
CA ARG A 79 -6.27 -41.07 -14.41
C ARG A 79 -7.11 -42.16 -13.74
N ASP A 80 -6.66 -42.69 -12.61
CA ASP A 80 -7.39 -43.73 -11.89
C ASP A 80 -8.79 -43.26 -11.45
N MET A 81 -8.94 -41.97 -11.20
CA MET A 81 -10.23 -41.37 -10.86
C MET A 81 -11.18 -41.32 -12.05
N VAL A 82 -10.70 -40.96 -13.24
CA VAL A 82 -11.51 -41.01 -14.46
C VAL A 82 -12.01 -42.43 -14.72
N GLN A 83 -11.15 -43.43 -14.57
CA GLN A 83 -11.54 -44.84 -14.70
C GLN A 83 -12.57 -45.26 -13.65
N ALA A 84 -12.41 -44.82 -12.40
CA ALA A 84 -13.40 -45.07 -11.34
C ALA A 84 -14.75 -44.40 -11.61
N LEU A 85 -14.75 -43.19 -12.20
CA LEU A 85 -15.98 -42.47 -12.56
C LEU A 85 -16.71 -43.12 -13.73
N LEU A 86 -15.99 -43.65 -14.72
CA LEU A 86 -16.55 -44.49 -15.79
C LEU A 86 -17.17 -45.77 -15.23
N HIS A 87 -16.46 -46.47 -14.35
CA HIS A 87 -16.98 -47.69 -13.72
C HIS A 87 -18.24 -47.44 -12.89
N ARG A 88 -18.38 -46.25 -12.30
CA ARG A 88 -19.57 -45.81 -11.54
C ARG A 88 -20.69 -45.26 -12.42
N GLU A 89 -20.53 -45.24 -13.75
CA GLU A 89 -21.46 -44.69 -14.73
C GLU A 89 -21.76 -43.18 -14.51
N LEU A 90 -20.79 -42.45 -13.97
CA LEU A 90 -20.87 -40.99 -13.80
C LEU A 90 -20.37 -40.26 -15.05
N LEU A 91 -19.45 -40.89 -15.77
CA LEU A 91 -18.96 -40.45 -17.08
C LEU A 91 -19.36 -41.46 -18.15
N ASP A 92 -19.51 -40.97 -19.38
CA ASP A 92 -19.63 -41.75 -20.60
C ASP A 92 -18.59 -41.26 -21.63
N THR A 93 -18.42 -42.02 -22.72
CA THR A 93 -17.39 -41.79 -23.74
C THR A 93 -18.06 -41.51 -25.09
N PRO A 94 -18.60 -40.29 -25.33
CA PRO A 94 -19.32 -39.96 -26.58
C PRO A 94 -18.44 -40.05 -27.83
N ALA A 95 -17.12 -39.93 -27.67
CA ALA A 95 -16.13 -40.15 -28.72
C ALA A 95 -14.89 -40.84 -28.13
N PRO A 96 -14.05 -41.51 -28.94
CA PRO A 96 -12.83 -42.15 -28.44
C PRO A 96 -11.98 -41.19 -27.60
N LEU A 97 -11.67 -41.61 -26.36
CA LEU A 97 -10.85 -40.87 -25.40
C LEU A 97 -11.40 -39.49 -24.98
N HIS A 98 -12.69 -39.23 -25.19
CA HIS A 98 -13.36 -38.03 -24.72
C HIS A 98 -14.48 -38.41 -23.74
N TYR A 99 -14.56 -37.72 -22.61
CA TYR A 99 -15.47 -38.02 -21.52
C TYR A 99 -16.50 -36.90 -21.35
N ASP A 100 -17.77 -37.28 -21.17
CA ASP A 100 -18.87 -36.36 -20.84
C ASP A 100 -19.70 -36.92 -19.68
N LEU A 101 -20.47 -36.06 -19.01
CA LEU A 101 -21.32 -36.43 -17.88
C LEU A 101 -22.57 -37.20 -18.31
N THR A 102 -22.83 -38.33 -17.64
CA THR A 102 -24.15 -38.95 -17.65
C THR A 102 -25.14 -38.13 -16.81
N ASN A 103 -26.44 -38.47 -16.86
CA ASN A 103 -27.42 -37.85 -15.97
C ASN A 103 -27.06 -38.04 -14.48
N LYS A 104 -26.58 -39.24 -14.11
CA LYS A 104 -26.09 -39.55 -12.77
C LYS A 104 -24.85 -38.71 -12.41
N GLY A 105 -23.96 -38.50 -13.37
CA GLY A 105 -22.82 -37.59 -13.25
C GLY A 105 -23.24 -36.14 -13.01
N ARG A 106 -24.26 -35.65 -13.74
CA ARG A 106 -24.81 -34.30 -13.57
C ARG A 106 -25.45 -34.11 -12.20
N GLU A 107 -26.21 -35.09 -11.70
CA GLU A 107 -26.80 -35.08 -10.35
C GLU A 107 -25.71 -35.00 -9.27
N LEU A 108 -24.67 -35.83 -9.36
CA LEU A 108 -23.55 -35.78 -8.42
C LEU A 108 -22.76 -34.45 -8.52
N CYS A 109 -22.57 -33.95 -9.74
CA CYS A 109 -21.94 -32.65 -9.96
C CYS A 109 -22.71 -31.52 -9.28
N HIS A 110 -24.05 -31.55 -9.34
CA HIS A 110 -24.90 -30.58 -8.64
C HIS A 110 -24.74 -30.64 -7.11
N HIS A 111 -24.57 -31.84 -6.54
CA HIS A 111 -24.26 -31.96 -5.12
C HIS A 111 -22.92 -31.30 -4.78
N TYR A 112 -21.87 -31.52 -5.58
CA TYR A 112 -20.58 -30.84 -5.38
C TYR A 112 -20.70 -29.32 -5.49
N GLU A 113 -21.40 -28.79 -6.49
CA GLU A 113 -21.61 -27.35 -6.67
C GLU A 113 -22.39 -26.70 -5.52
N SER A 114 -23.34 -27.43 -4.93
CA SER A 114 -24.11 -26.92 -3.79
C SER A 114 -23.28 -26.73 -2.52
N GLU A 115 -22.16 -27.46 -2.40
CA GLU A 115 -21.22 -27.32 -1.29
C GLU A 115 -20.08 -26.35 -1.63
N ASP A 116 -19.55 -26.44 -2.85
CA ASP A 116 -18.43 -25.67 -3.37
C ASP A 116 -18.51 -25.59 -4.91
N ALA A 117 -18.88 -24.41 -5.42
CA ALA A 117 -19.02 -24.13 -6.85
C ALA A 117 -17.69 -23.80 -7.54
N TYR A 118 -16.53 -23.93 -6.89
CA TYR A 118 -15.23 -23.59 -7.48
C TYR A 118 -14.95 -24.42 -8.74
N VAL A 119 -14.61 -23.75 -9.84
CA VAL A 119 -14.16 -24.37 -11.09
C VAL A 119 -12.91 -23.61 -11.53
N GLY A 120 -11.82 -24.34 -11.78
CA GLY A 120 -10.52 -23.78 -12.09
C GLY A 120 -9.39 -24.79 -11.84
N PRO A 121 -8.13 -24.33 -11.85
CA PRO A 121 -6.98 -25.16 -11.52
C PRO A 121 -7.14 -25.87 -10.18
N ALA A 122 -6.63 -27.10 -10.08
CA ALA A 122 -6.69 -27.85 -8.84
C ALA A 122 -5.94 -27.10 -7.72
N PRO A 123 -6.45 -27.12 -6.48
CA PRO A 123 -5.77 -26.48 -5.37
C PRO A 123 -4.48 -27.21 -5.01
N VAL A 124 -3.69 -26.56 -4.17
CA VAL A 124 -2.61 -27.19 -3.41
C VAL A 124 -3.09 -27.54 -2.01
N SER A 125 -2.37 -28.37 -1.26
CA SER A 125 -2.71 -28.58 0.15
C SER A 125 -2.51 -27.28 0.94
N PHE A 126 -3.33 -27.04 1.98
CA PHE A 126 -3.11 -25.90 2.88
C PHE A 126 -1.69 -25.90 3.47
N GLN A 127 -1.14 -27.06 3.83
CA GLN A 127 0.21 -27.15 4.36
C GLN A 127 1.27 -26.69 3.34
N SER A 128 1.14 -27.08 2.06
CA SER A 128 2.04 -26.63 1.00
C SER A 128 2.00 -25.11 0.82
N TYR A 129 0.81 -24.50 0.92
CA TYR A 129 0.67 -23.04 0.95
C TYR A 129 1.43 -22.42 2.13
N VAL A 130 1.26 -22.95 3.35
CA VAL A 130 1.96 -22.46 4.55
C VAL A 130 3.48 -22.55 4.38
N ASP A 131 3.97 -23.69 3.92
CA ASP A 131 5.41 -23.95 3.76
C ASP A 131 6.04 -22.96 2.76
N MET A 132 5.36 -22.70 1.63
CA MET A 132 5.83 -21.73 0.64
C MET A 132 5.88 -20.30 1.21
N VAL A 133 4.81 -19.86 1.89
CA VAL A 133 4.79 -18.51 2.48
C VAL A 133 5.92 -18.33 3.50
N GLN A 134 6.18 -19.35 4.33
CA GLN A 134 7.25 -19.33 5.31
C GLN A 134 8.64 -19.35 4.66
N LEU A 135 8.84 -20.15 3.62
CA LEU A 135 10.10 -20.23 2.88
C LEU A 135 10.48 -18.85 2.29
N GLN A 136 9.53 -18.21 1.60
CA GLN A 136 9.74 -16.90 0.99
C GLN A 136 9.98 -15.80 2.01
N ALA A 137 9.31 -15.87 3.17
CA ALA A 137 9.51 -14.91 4.26
C ALA A 137 10.94 -14.97 4.84
N LYS A 138 11.53 -16.17 4.96
CA LYS A 138 12.91 -16.35 5.46
C LYS A 138 13.96 -15.76 4.51
N SER A 139 13.67 -15.75 3.22
CA SER A 139 14.56 -15.18 2.19
C SER A 139 14.43 -13.66 2.04
N SER A 140 13.52 -13.01 2.78
CA SER A 140 13.31 -11.56 2.68
C SER A 140 14.56 -10.79 3.09
N ARG A 141 15.18 -10.09 2.14
CA ARG A 141 16.34 -9.25 2.39
C ARG A 141 15.98 -7.95 3.12
N ARG A 142 16.96 -7.37 3.80
CA ARG A 142 16.86 -6.00 4.33
C ARG A 142 17.20 -5.00 3.21
N VAL A 143 16.49 -3.87 3.20
CA VAL A 143 16.72 -2.75 2.27
C VAL A 143 17.77 -1.80 2.83
N THR A 144 18.59 -1.21 1.97
CA THR A 144 19.60 -0.21 2.38
C THR A 144 19.02 1.20 2.40
N GLN A 145 19.71 2.14 3.05
CA GLN A 145 19.30 3.55 3.03
C GLN A 145 19.36 4.13 1.61
N GLU A 146 20.38 3.75 0.83
CA GLU A 146 20.56 4.16 -0.56
C GLU A 146 19.39 3.71 -1.44
N GLU A 147 18.94 2.46 -1.30
CA GLU A 147 17.78 1.97 -2.04
C GLU A 147 16.51 2.75 -1.73
N VAL A 148 16.30 3.11 -0.46
CA VAL A 148 15.15 3.93 -0.05
C VAL A 148 15.28 5.34 -0.65
N THR A 149 16.43 5.99 -0.52
CA THR A 149 16.65 7.33 -1.09
C THR A 149 16.43 7.34 -2.61
N ASN A 150 16.99 6.37 -3.33
CA ASN A 150 16.84 6.27 -4.79
C ASN A 150 15.38 6.04 -5.20
N ASN A 151 14.66 5.20 -4.45
CA ASN A 151 13.24 4.92 -4.70
C ASN A 151 12.35 6.16 -4.51
N PHE A 152 12.78 7.11 -3.66
CA PHE A 152 12.08 8.35 -3.39
C PHE A 152 12.70 9.58 -4.08
N GLN A 153 13.65 9.41 -5.01
CA GLN A 153 14.36 10.53 -5.64
C GLN A 153 13.43 11.57 -6.31
N LYS A 154 12.29 11.11 -6.85
CA LYS A 154 11.29 11.98 -7.49
C LYS A 154 10.37 12.70 -6.50
N PHE A 155 10.41 12.31 -5.23
CA PHE A 155 9.52 12.75 -4.18
C PHE A 155 10.35 13.35 -3.04
N PRO A 156 10.62 14.66 -3.10
CA PRO A 156 11.37 15.35 -2.06
C PRO A 156 10.79 15.04 -0.68
N MET A 157 11.63 14.55 0.22
CA MET A 157 11.27 14.26 1.61
C MET A 157 12.41 14.63 2.55
N ARG A 158 12.06 14.86 3.82
CA ARG A 158 13.05 15.09 4.89
C ARG A 158 13.95 13.84 5.05
N PRO A 159 15.28 13.99 5.17
CA PRO A 159 16.20 12.84 5.35
C PRO A 159 15.84 11.96 6.55
N GLU A 160 15.36 12.55 7.64
CA GLU A 160 14.93 11.86 8.86
C GLU A 160 13.74 10.96 8.58
N LEU A 161 12.79 11.42 7.76
CA LEU A 161 11.63 10.63 7.35
C LEU A 161 12.07 9.41 6.54
N LEU A 162 12.96 9.58 5.56
CA LEU A 162 13.51 8.45 4.78
C LEU A 162 14.20 7.40 5.67
N ARG A 163 14.91 7.84 6.72
CA ARG A 163 15.53 6.94 7.69
C ARG A 163 14.49 6.15 8.47
N ILE A 164 13.45 6.80 8.99
CA ILE A 164 12.36 6.14 9.72
C ILE A 164 11.63 5.14 8.82
N LEU A 165 11.35 5.50 7.56
CA LEU A 165 10.73 4.61 6.58
C LEU A 165 11.58 3.36 6.34
N LYS A 166 12.90 3.52 6.17
CA LYS A 166 13.83 2.39 6.01
C LYS A 166 13.83 1.48 7.24
N GLU A 167 13.89 2.06 8.44
CA GLU A 167 13.93 1.32 9.70
C GLU A 167 12.62 0.57 9.94
N GLY A 168 11.48 1.24 9.74
CA GLY A 168 10.15 0.64 9.80
C GLY A 168 9.99 -0.50 8.80
N PHE A 169 10.35 -0.28 7.54
CA PHE A 169 10.23 -1.30 6.49
C PHE A 169 11.04 -2.57 6.78
N ASN A 170 12.26 -2.41 7.28
CA ASN A 170 13.16 -3.52 7.65
C ASN A 170 12.74 -4.24 8.94
N SER A 171 11.98 -3.57 9.80
CA SER A 171 11.51 -4.17 11.04
C SER A 171 10.42 -5.24 10.80
N GLN A 172 9.75 -5.19 9.65
CA GLN A 172 8.53 -5.96 9.34
C GLN A 172 7.39 -5.76 10.37
N ARG A 173 7.49 -4.73 11.23
CA ARG A 173 6.46 -4.32 12.17
C ARG A 173 5.46 -3.40 11.49
N VAL A 174 4.37 -3.11 12.21
CA VAL A 174 3.35 -2.16 11.75
C VAL A 174 3.96 -0.77 11.62
N ILE A 175 3.64 -0.09 10.52
CA ILE A 175 3.87 1.33 10.34
C ILE A 175 2.52 2.03 10.26
N ILE A 176 2.33 3.07 11.06
CA ILE A 176 1.17 3.94 10.94
C ILE A 176 1.58 5.26 10.30
N PHE A 177 0.89 5.61 9.22
CA PHE A 177 0.97 6.88 8.53
C PHE A 177 -0.21 7.73 8.97
N TRP A 178 0.06 8.90 9.53
CA TRP A 178 -0.99 9.81 9.94
C TRP A 178 -0.64 11.24 9.55
N GLY A 179 -1.65 12.08 9.43
CA GLY A 179 -1.49 13.47 9.07
C GLY A 179 -2.56 13.95 8.09
N PRO A 180 -2.54 15.24 7.72
CA PRO A 180 -3.54 15.84 6.88
C PRO A 180 -3.65 15.16 5.49
N PRO A 181 -4.84 15.15 4.87
CA PRO A 181 -5.02 14.63 3.51
C PRO A 181 -4.24 15.46 2.49
N GLY A 182 -3.89 14.84 1.36
CA GLY A 182 -3.19 15.52 0.27
C GLY A 182 -1.67 15.67 0.44
N ASN A 183 -1.05 15.01 1.43
CA ASN A 183 0.40 15.08 1.67
C ASN A 183 1.20 13.84 1.27
N GLY A 184 0.57 12.90 0.54
CA GLY A 184 1.29 11.79 -0.08
C GLY A 184 1.42 10.53 0.78
N LYS A 185 0.52 10.28 1.74
CA LYS A 185 0.49 9.01 2.51
C LYS A 185 0.45 7.78 1.58
N SER A 186 -0.49 7.75 0.62
CA SER A 186 -0.61 6.66 -0.36
C SER A 186 0.62 6.55 -1.26
N LEU A 187 1.22 7.68 -1.63
CA LEU A 187 2.46 7.72 -2.40
C LEU A 187 3.63 7.10 -1.61
N VAL A 188 3.72 7.37 -0.31
CA VAL A 188 4.73 6.76 0.56
C VAL A 188 4.55 5.25 0.63
N THR A 189 3.32 4.77 0.85
CA THR A 189 3.04 3.33 0.92
C THR A 189 3.31 2.61 -0.40
N ASP A 190 2.92 3.21 -1.53
CA ASP A 190 3.14 2.64 -2.87
C ASP A 190 4.62 2.57 -3.22
N ASN A 191 5.40 3.59 -2.88
CA ASN A 191 6.84 3.55 -3.12
C ASN A 191 7.52 2.54 -2.20
N LEU A 192 7.09 2.38 -0.94
CA LEU A 192 7.62 1.32 -0.08
C LEU A 192 7.37 -0.09 -0.66
N HIS A 193 6.25 -0.32 -1.33
CA HIS A 193 5.99 -1.58 -2.02
C HIS A 193 7.04 -1.91 -3.09
N ARG A 194 7.51 -0.90 -3.83
CA ARG A 194 8.55 -1.07 -4.88
C ARG A 194 9.90 -1.53 -4.35
N LEU A 195 10.13 -1.43 -3.04
CA LEU A 195 11.33 -1.97 -2.40
C LEU A 195 11.32 -3.50 -2.34
N LEU A 196 10.15 -4.14 -2.46
CA LEU A 196 10.00 -5.59 -2.60
C LEU A 196 10.27 -6.00 -4.05
N LYS A 197 11.55 -6.22 -4.36
CA LYS A 197 12.03 -6.58 -5.71
C LYS A 197 11.83 -8.05 -6.06
N ASP A 198 11.88 -8.91 -5.05
CA ASP A 198 11.88 -10.36 -5.24
C ASP A 198 10.46 -10.84 -5.56
N PRO A 199 10.24 -11.56 -6.67
CA PRO A 199 8.94 -12.12 -7.00
C PRO A 199 8.51 -13.19 -5.98
N VAL A 200 7.21 -13.38 -5.85
CA VAL A 200 6.59 -14.34 -4.91
C VAL A 200 5.80 -15.40 -5.66
N CYS A 201 5.78 -16.59 -5.09
CA CYS A 201 5.02 -17.74 -5.54
C CYS A 201 3.76 -17.89 -4.67
N LEU A 202 2.61 -18.09 -5.32
CA LEU A 202 1.33 -18.34 -4.68
C LEU A 202 0.47 -19.31 -5.52
N PRO A 203 -0.39 -20.13 -4.91
CA PRO A 203 -1.25 -21.02 -5.67
C PRO A 203 -2.52 -20.31 -6.17
N TYR A 204 -3.20 -20.88 -7.16
CA TYR A 204 -4.56 -20.44 -7.50
C TYR A 204 -5.50 -20.53 -6.31
N ALA A 205 -5.45 -21.66 -5.60
CA ALA A 205 -6.27 -21.97 -4.44
C ALA A 205 -5.55 -22.99 -3.53
N PHE A 206 -5.97 -23.08 -2.27
CA PHE A 206 -5.61 -24.20 -1.39
C PHE A 206 -6.84 -25.01 -0.97
N GLU A 207 -6.63 -26.27 -0.63
CA GLU A 207 -7.65 -27.12 -0.04
C GLU A 207 -7.52 -27.14 1.49
N PHE A 208 -8.65 -26.97 2.19
CA PHE A 208 -8.76 -27.27 3.60
C PHE A 208 -10.09 -27.98 3.91
N ASN A 209 -10.03 -29.17 4.52
CA ASN A 209 -11.19 -30.00 4.86
C ASN A 209 -12.17 -30.22 3.68
N GLY A 210 -11.66 -30.49 2.49
CA GLY A 210 -12.46 -30.74 1.29
C GLY A 210 -13.08 -29.49 0.64
N ARG A 211 -12.74 -28.29 1.10
CA ARG A 211 -13.17 -27.00 0.54
C ARG A 211 -12.02 -26.34 -0.20
N VAL A 212 -12.29 -25.79 -1.38
CA VAL A 212 -11.32 -25.08 -2.20
C VAL A 212 -11.39 -23.58 -1.91
N VAL A 213 -10.36 -23.04 -1.27
CA VAL A 213 -10.26 -21.62 -0.93
C VAL A 213 -9.38 -20.92 -1.96
N GLN A 214 -9.96 -19.99 -2.71
CA GLN A 214 -9.25 -19.20 -3.70
C GLN A 214 -8.27 -18.22 -3.05
N ILE A 215 -7.03 -18.17 -3.57
CA ILE A 215 -5.96 -17.26 -3.12
C ILE A 215 -5.63 -16.27 -4.20
N TYR A 216 -5.42 -16.75 -5.43
CA TYR A 216 -5.14 -15.88 -6.55
C TYR A 216 -6.33 -14.97 -6.83
N ASP A 217 -6.01 -13.70 -6.96
CA ASP A 217 -6.96 -12.63 -7.19
C ASP A 217 -6.28 -11.60 -8.11
N PRO A 218 -6.77 -11.39 -9.34
CA PRO A 218 -6.16 -10.47 -10.29
C PRO A 218 -6.22 -9.01 -9.81
N ALA A 219 -7.09 -8.66 -8.84
CA ALA A 219 -7.11 -7.33 -8.25
C ALA A 219 -5.86 -7.05 -7.40
N TYR A 220 -5.25 -8.09 -6.83
CA TYR A 220 -4.12 -7.96 -5.89
C TYR A 220 -2.80 -8.54 -6.41
N HIS A 221 -2.87 -9.51 -7.32
CA HIS A 221 -1.72 -10.28 -7.79
C HIS A 221 -1.40 -9.97 -9.25
N LYS A 222 -0.24 -9.32 -9.47
CA LYS A 222 0.27 -9.02 -10.81
C LYS A 222 1.25 -10.11 -11.24
N LEU A 223 0.81 -10.96 -12.15
CA LEU A 223 1.57 -12.13 -12.60
C LEU A 223 2.86 -11.73 -13.34
N ARG A 224 3.90 -12.53 -13.12
CA ARG A 224 5.17 -12.50 -13.85
C ARG A 224 5.21 -13.66 -14.84
N GLU A 225 4.39 -13.54 -15.88
CA GLU A 225 4.28 -14.54 -16.95
C GLU A 225 5.63 -14.79 -17.63
N ASP A 226 6.44 -13.74 -17.78
CA ASP A 226 7.79 -13.82 -18.31
C ASP A 226 8.68 -14.80 -17.54
N LEU A 227 8.56 -14.85 -16.21
CA LEU A 227 9.31 -15.79 -15.37
C LEU A 227 8.77 -17.21 -15.47
N MET A 228 7.44 -17.37 -15.53
CA MET A 228 6.81 -18.69 -15.65
C MET A 228 7.10 -19.34 -17.00
N VAL A 229 7.04 -18.56 -18.08
CA VAL A 229 7.40 -19.03 -19.44
C VAL A 229 8.87 -19.42 -19.49
N LYS A 230 9.75 -18.60 -18.91
CA LYS A 230 11.18 -18.91 -18.84
C LYS A 230 11.47 -20.23 -18.12
N GLU A 231 10.86 -20.46 -16.95
CA GLU A 231 10.98 -21.74 -16.23
C GLU A 231 10.49 -22.94 -17.06
N GLU A 232 9.38 -22.78 -17.78
CA GLU A 232 8.83 -23.84 -18.63
C GLU A 232 9.75 -24.14 -19.82
N GLU A 233 10.32 -23.12 -20.46
CA GLU A 233 11.29 -23.31 -21.54
C GLU A 233 12.59 -23.97 -21.08
N GLU A 234 13.11 -23.58 -19.92
CA GLU A 234 14.34 -24.16 -19.34
C GLU A 234 14.13 -25.64 -18.99
N THR A 235 12.98 -25.98 -18.39
CA THR A 235 12.66 -27.37 -18.03
C THR A 235 12.32 -28.25 -19.23
N ASN A 236 11.74 -27.69 -20.30
CA ASN A 236 11.49 -28.44 -21.54
C ASN A 236 12.77 -28.76 -22.33
N LYS A 237 13.86 -28.00 -22.13
CA LYS A 237 15.17 -28.25 -22.75
C LYS A 237 16.01 -29.31 -22.01
N ALA A 238 15.70 -29.60 -20.75
CA ALA A 238 16.41 -30.60 -19.96
C ALA A 238 16.09 -32.04 -20.45
N ILE A 239 17.13 -32.86 -20.65
CA ILE A 239 17.03 -34.24 -21.18
C ILE A 239 16.34 -35.18 -20.19
N SER A 240 16.36 -34.87 -18.89
CA SER A 240 15.63 -35.61 -17.86
C SER A 240 14.21 -35.06 -17.68
N ALA A 241 13.20 -35.92 -17.81
CA ALA A 241 11.79 -35.60 -17.57
C ALA A 241 11.45 -35.30 -16.09
N ILE A 242 12.43 -34.99 -15.24
CA ILE A 242 12.34 -35.17 -13.77
C ILE A 242 11.91 -33.92 -13.01
N SER A 243 11.70 -32.76 -13.64
CA SER A 243 11.32 -31.57 -12.84
C SER A 243 10.59 -30.50 -13.64
N LYS A 244 9.37 -30.81 -14.10
CA LYS A 244 8.45 -29.73 -14.55
C LYS A 244 7.96 -28.92 -13.35
N PRO A 245 7.80 -27.60 -13.48
CA PRO A 245 7.21 -26.79 -12.43
C PRO A 245 5.72 -27.13 -12.25
N ASP A 246 5.25 -27.11 -11.01
CA ASP A 246 3.86 -27.31 -10.66
C ASP A 246 3.03 -26.09 -11.11
N ARG A 247 2.21 -26.29 -12.15
CA ARG A 247 1.42 -25.24 -12.80
C ARG A 247 0.22 -24.77 -11.97
N ARG A 248 -0.04 -25.38 -10.80
CA ARG A 248 -1.00 -24.87 -9.80
C ARG A 248 -0.45 -23.65 -9.06
N TRP A 249 0.86 -23.43 -9.13
CA TRP A 249 1.55 -22.29 -8.58
C TRP A 249 1.80 -21.22 -9.65
N LEU A 250 1.68 -19.97 -9.22
CA LEU A 250 1.86 -18.77 -10.00
C LEU A 250 3.07 -18.00 -9.46
N ILE A 251 3.71 -17.22 -10.33
CA ILE A 251 4.73 -16.24 -9.94
C ILE A 251 4.10 -14.85 -10.13
N SER A 252 4.16 -14.03 -9.08
CA SER A 252 3.62 -12.68 -9.04
C SER A 252 4.68 -11.70 -8.53
N THR A 253 4.52 -10.41 -8.83
CA THR A 253 5.14 -9.39 -7.97
C THR A 253 4.58 -9.54 -6.55
N PRO A 254 5.31 -9.14 -5.50
CA PRO A 254 4.79 -9.10 -4.14
C PRO A 254 3.41 -8.42 -4.10
N PRO A 255 2.40 -8.96 -3.41
CA PRO A 255 1.06 -8.40 -3.42
C PRO A 255 1.03 -7.04 -2.71
N LEU A 256 0.22 -6.12 -3.23
CA LEU A 256 -0.13 -4.85 -2.60
C LEU A 256 -1.64 -4.84 -2.43
N VAL A 257 -2.09 -5.16 -1.23
CA VAL A 257 -3.52 -5.24 -0.91
C VAL A 257 -3.91 -4.02 -0.11
N THR A 258 -4.80 -3.19 -0.64
CA THR A 258 -5.31 -1.99 0.03
C THR A 258 -6.79 -2.14 0.31
N VAL A 259 -7.21 -1.80 1.53
CA VAL A 259 -8.61 -1.78 1.97
C VAL A 259 -8.93 -0.43 2.61
N GLY A 260 -10.18 0.02 2.50
CA GLY A 260 -10.60 1.34 2.96
C GLY A 260 -11.76 1.32 3.96
N THR A 261 -12.59 2.36 3.89
CA THR A 261 -13.73 2.59 4.80
C THR A 261 -14.84 1.54 4.73
N GLU A 262 -14.91 0.80 3.63
CA GLU A 262 -15.83 -0.30 3.40
C GLU A 262 -15.47 -1.57 4.16
N PHE A 263 -14.24 -1.64 4.70
CA PHE A 263 -13.75 -2.84 5.36
C PHE A 263 -14.40 -3.06 6.72
N ARG A 264 -14.84 -4.30 6.98
CA ARG A 264 -15.51 -4.73 8.21
C ARG A 264 -14.82 -5.93 8.82
N VAL A 265 -15.10 -6.21 10.09
CA VAL A 265 -14.49 -7.33 10.82
C VAL A 265 -14.74 -8.68 10.13
N GLU A 266 -15.89 -8.84 9.46
CA GLU A 266 -16.25 -10.06 8.75
C GLU A 266 -15.32 -10.34 7.56
N HIS A 267 -14.70 -9.32 6.98
CA HIS A 267 -13.74 -9.47 5.86
C HIS A 267 -12.39 -10.05 6.29
N PHE A 268 -12.16 -10.29 7.59
CA PHE A 268 -11.03 -11.11 8.07
C PHE A 268 -11.33 -12.62 8.03
N GLN A 269 -12.53 -13.03 7.62
CA GLN A 269 -12.93 -14.44 7.57
C GLN A 269 -12.93 -14.96 6.13
N ILE A 270 -12.96 -16.28 5.95
CA ILE A 270 -13.17 -16.89 4.63
C ILE A 270 -14.58 -16.51 4.15
N ALA A 271 -14.66 -15.80 3.03
CA ALA A 271 -15.93 -15.43 2.42
C ALA A 271 -16.52 -16.65 1.67
N TYR A 272 -17.85 -16.69 1.59
CA TYR A 272 -18.58 -17.73 0.86
C TYR A 272 -19.76 -17.13 0.09
N ASP A 273 -19.72 -17.22 -1.23
CA ASP A 273 -20.77 -16.78 -2.17
C ASP A 273 -21.22 -17.92 -3.12
N GLY A 274 -21.01 -19.16 -2.68
CA GLY A 274 -21.03 -20.36 -3.52
C GLY A 274 -19.62 -20.91 -3.75
N LYS A 275 -18.59 -20.05 -3.69
CA LYS A 275 -17.16 -20.43 -3.67
C LYS A 275 -16.53 -19.89 -2.40
N TYR A 276 -15.44 -20.52 -1.94
CA TYR A 276 -14.69 -20.00 -0.79
C TYR A 276 -13.56 -19.08 -1.26
N ASP A 277 -13.49 -17.89 -0.70
CA ASP A 277 -12.47 -16.89 -1.04
C ASP A 277 -11.64 -16.49 0.19
N ALA A 278 -10.33 -16.46 0.03
CA ALA A 278 -9.43 -16.07 1.12
C ALA A 278 -9.56 -14.57 1.44
N PRO A 279 -9.54 -14.18 2.71
CA PRO A 279 -9.65 -12.78 3.08
C PRO A 279 -8.43 -11.97 2.60
N PRO A 280 -8.56 -10.65 2.39
CA PRO A 280 -7.51 -9.81 1.82
C PRO A 280 -6.16 -9.89 2.54
N HIS A 281 -6.16 -10.02 3.87
CA HIS A 281 -4.92 -10.15 4.64
C HIS A 281 -4.17 -11.46 4.35
N VAL A 282 -4.84 -12.56 3.97
CA VAL A 282 -4.17 -13.80 3.54
C VAL A 282 -3.60 -13.64 2.14
N LYS A 283 -4.35 -13.00 1.25
CA LYS A 283 -3.92 -12.66 -0.12
C LYS A 283 -2.70 -11.72 -0.12
N ALA A 284 -2.49 -10.95 0.94
CA ALA A 284 -1.35 -10.05 1.10
C ALA A 284 -0.03 -10.74 1.53
N ASN A 285 -0.03 -12.03 1.85
CA ASN A 285 1.15 -12.73 2.37
C ASN A 285 2.40 -12.53 1.48
N ASN A 286 3.57 -12.38 2.13
CA ASN A 286 4.86 -12.01 1.50
C ASN A 286 4.88 -10.64 0.78
N GLY A 287 3.83 -9.83 0.89
CA GLY A 287 3.75 -8.48 0.35
C GLY A 287 3.41 -7.43 1.41
N ILE A 288 2.51 -6.51 1.06
CA ILE A 288 2.05 -5.41 1.90
C ILE A 288 0.52 -5.41 1.98
N PHE A 289 0.00 -5.29 3.20
CA PHE A 289 -1.40 -5.04 3.49
C PHE A 289 -1.57 -3.62 4.03
N ILE A 290 -2.31 -2.79 3.30
CA ILE A 290 -2.59 -1.39 3.63
C ILE A 290 -4.04 -1.30 4.10
N PHE A 291 -4.22 -0.73 5.29
CA PHE A 291 -5.51 -0.31 5.80
C PHE A 291 -5.58 1.22 5.75
N ASP A 292 -6.29 1.76 4.76
CA ASP A 292 -6.42 3.21 4.57
C ASP A 292 -7.66 3.78 5.26
N ASP A 293 -7.63 5.08 5.54
CA ASP A 293 -8.70 5.83 6.21
C ASP A 293 -9.22 5.17 7.51
N LEU A 294 -8.31 4.64 8.33
CA LEU A 294 -8.66 4.11 9.64
C LEU A 294 -9.34 5.18 10.51
N GLY A 295 -10.46 4.81 11.14
CA GLY A 295 -11.29 5.69 11.97
C GLY A 295 -12.50 6.27 11.23
N ARG A 296 -12.65 6.02 9.93
CA ARG A 296 -13.80 6.46 9.12
C ARG A 296 -14.80 5.35 8.79
N GLN A 297 -14.63 4.17 9.39
CA GLN A 297 -15.50 3.01 9.19
C GLN A 297 -16.85 3.21 9.87
N THR A 298 -17.86 2.48 9.38
CA THR A 298 -19.18 2.41 10.03
C THR A 298 -19.17 1.62 11.34
N GLN A 299 -18.28 0.63 11.46
CA GLN A 299 -18.02 -0.12 12.69
C GLN A 299 -16.95 0.59 13.54
N ASP A 300 -16.94 0.30 14.84
CA ASP A 300 -15.88 0.78 15.73
C ASP A 300 -14.50 0.29 15.25
N HIS A 301 -13.61 1.24 14.97
CA HIS A 301 -12.26 0.99 14.47
C HIS A 301 -11.44 0.13 15.44
N ASN A 302 -11.73 0.16 16.75
CA ASN A 302 -11.06 -0.70 17.72
C ASN A 302 -11.35 -2.18 17.47
N MET A 303 -12.55 -2.52 17.00
CA MET A 303 -12.89 -3.91 16.65
C MET A 303 -12.03 -4.44 15.50
N ILE A 304 -11.68 -3.57 14.56
CA ILE A 304 -10.79 -3.87 13.43
C ILE A 304 -9.33 -3.99 13.92
N LEU A 305 -8.85 -3.03 14.72
CA LEU A 305 -7.50 -3.05 15.29
C LEU A 305 -7.24 -4.30 16.13
N ASN A 306 -8.24 -4.75 16.89
CA ASN A 306 -8.16 -5.97 17.68
C ASN A 306 -7.91 -7.23 16.85
N GLN A 307 -8.28 -7.25 15.56
CA GLN A 307 -8.01 -8.39 14.68
C GLN A 307 -6.52 -8.53 14.36
N PHE A 308 -5.72 -7.46 14.51
CA PHE A 308 -4.28 -7.50 14.24
C PHE A 308 -3.43 -7.85 15.47
N ILE A 309 -3.96 -7.79 16.69
CA ILE A 309 -3.18 -8.04 17.91
C ILE A 309 -2.53 -9.42 17.87
N TYR A 310 -3.32 -10.48 17.69
CA TYR A 310 -2.82 -11.85 17.66
C TYR A 310 -1.88 -12.10 16.46
N PRO A 311 -2.22 -11.73 15.20
CA PRO A 311 -1.33 -11.93 14.07
C PRO A 311 0.02 -11.23 14.17
N LEU A 312 0.07 -10.03 14.74
CA LEU A 312 1.33 -9.29 14.88
C LEU A 312 2.27 -9.90 15.93
N GLU A 313 1.71 -10.55 16.96
CA GLU A 313 2.47 -11.22 18.00
C GLU A 313 2.91 -12.63 17.59
N GLN A 314 1.97 -13.43 17.08
CA GLN A 314 2.19 -14.85 16.78
C GLN A 314 2.69 -15.09 15.35
N GLN A 315 2.65 -14.08 14.48
CA GLN A 315 2.97 -14.21 13.06
C GLN A 315 2.09 -15.24 12.33
N GLU A 316 0.88 -15.45 12.85
CA GLU A 316 -0.17 -16.33 12.34
C GLU A 316 -1.55 -15.70 12.59
N ALA A 317 -2.47 -15.85 11.66
CA ALA A 317 -3.86 -15.41 11.81
C ALA A 317 -4.79 -16.62 12.04
N ILE A 318 -5.73 -16.49 12.97
CA ILE A 318 -6.82 -17.45 13.15
C ILE A 318 -7.98 -16.99 12.28
N ILE A 319 -8.32 -17.77 11.26
CA ILE A 319 -9.31 -17.42 10.26
C ILE A 319 -10.46 -18.40 10.33
N LYS A 320 -11.68 -17.87 10.44
CA LYS A 320 -12.90 -18.66 10.53
C LYS A 320 -13.51 -18.87 9.15
N PHE A 321 -14.17 -20.01 8.99
CA PHE A 321 -15.08 -20.29 7.88
C PHE A 321 -16.52 -20.02 8.32
N ALA A 322 -17.39 -19.69 7.36
CA ALA A 322 -18.83 -19.85 7.53
C ALA A 322 -19.12 -21.30 7.96
N GLY A 323 -19.72 -21.49 9.15
CA GLY A 323 -19.96 -22.81 9.75
C GLY A 323 -19.05 -23.20 10.92
N GLY A 324 -18.12 -22.34 11.33
CA GLY A 324 -17.45 -22.43 12.65
C GLY A 324 -16.11 -23.16 12.69
N SER A 325 -15.68 -23.81 11.61
CA SER A 325 -14.29 -24.31 11.50
C SER A 325 -13.29 -23.16 11.37
N SER A 326 -12.06 -23.36 11.82
CA SER A 326 -11.00 -22.34 11.73
C SER A 326 -9.67 -22.92 11.27
N ILE A 327 -8.88 -22.09 10.59
CA ILE A 327 -7.48 -22.38 10.21
C ILE A 327 -6.53 -21.42 10.91
N ARG A 328 -5.28 -21.85 11.06
CA ARG A 328 -4.15 -20.97 11.39
C ARG A 328 -3.33 -20.74 10.13
N ALA A 329 -3.46 -19.56 9.53
CA ALA A 329 -2.73 -19.17 8.35
C ALA A 329 -1.50 -18.34 8.72
N PRO A 330 -0.39 -18.41 7.96
CA PRO A 330 0.75 -17.54 8.16
C PRO A 330 0.36 -16.07 8.00
N TYR A 331 0.98 -15.19 8.78
CA TYR A 331 0.87 -13.74 8.66
C TYR A 331 2.27 -13.17 8.38
N LYS A 332 2.64 -13.10 7.10
CA LYS A 332 3.98 -12.75 6.59
C LYS A 332 3.98 -11.55 5.65
N GLN A 333 2.94 -10.73 5.72
CA GLN A 333 2.86 -9.41 5.11
C GLN A 333 3.40 -8.32 6.05
N ARG A 334 3.77 -7.18 5.47
CA ARG A 334 3.93 -5.92 6.21
C ARG A 334 2.57 -5.25 6.35
N LEU A 335 2.23 -4.74 7.54
CA LEU A 335 0.98 -4.02 7.78
C LEU A 335 1.25 -2.51 7.82
N PHE A 336 0.60 -1.77 6.92
CA PHE A 336 0.58 -0.31 6.94
C PHE A 336 -0.82 0.17 7.29
N LEU A 337 -0.91 1.04 8.29
CA LEU A 337 -2.15 1.73 8.66
C LEU A 337 -2.04 3.17 8.20
N SER A 338 -3.10 3.72 7.62
CA SER A 338 -3.16 5.13 7.21
C SER A 338 -4.40 5.79 7.78
N THR A 339 -4.26 7.03 8.25
CA THR A 339 -5.39 7.83 8.71
C THR A 339 -5.21 9.32 8.47
N ASN A 340 -6.35 9.97 8.27
CA ASN A 340 -6.52 11.42 8.18
C ASN A 340 -7.07 12.03 9.49
N LEU A 341 -7.12 11.28 10.59
CA LEU A 341 -7.52 11.81 11.91
C LEU A 341 -6.31 11.89 12.83
N ASN A 342 -6.47 12.59 13.97
CA ASN A 342 -5.42 12.64 14.99
C ASN A 342 -5.17 11.23 15.54
N PHE A 343 -3.89 10.83 15.59
CA PHE A 343 -3.47 9.51 16.05
C PHE A 343 -4.05 9.15 17.43
N ARG A 344 -4.11 10.11 18.36
CA ARG A 344 -4.64 9.91 19.72
C ARG A 344 -6.15 9.67 19.76
N ALA A 345 -6.88 10.00 18.69
CA ALA A 345 -8.32 9.79 18.61
C ALA A 345 -8.70 8.39 18.09
N ILE A 346 -7.74 7.63 17.54
CA ILE A 346 -8.00 6.35 16.87
C ILE A 346 -7.29 5.18 17.56
N ILE A 347 -6.13 5.42 18.15
CA ILE A 347 -5.32 4.35 18.71
C ILE A 347 -5.46 4.35 20.23
N ASP A 348 -5.94 3.23 20.78
CA ASP A 348 -5.95 3.00 22.21
C ASP A 348 -4.55 2.70 22.77
N ASP A 349 -4.39 2.83 24.09
CA ASP A 349 -3.10 2.57 24.76
C ASP A 349 -2.61 1.12 24.57
N ALA A 350 -3.52 0.16 24.38
CA ALA A 350 -3.15 -1.23 24.19
C ALA A 350 -2.49 -1.46 22.84
N PHE A 351 -3.05 -0.91 21.76
CA PHE A 351 -2.52 -1.03 20.41
C PHE A 351 -1.35 -0.07 20.16
N ALA A 352 -1.33 1.11 20.80
CA ALA A 352 -0.22 2.06 20.72
C ALA A 352 1.13 1.42 21.08
N ARG A 353 1.18 0.54 22.08
CA ARG A 353 2.39 -0.20 22.48
C ARG A 353 2.94 -1.14 21.41
N ARG A 354 2.12 -1.48 20.41
CA ARG A 354 2.46 -2.35 19.27
C ARG A 354 2.81 -1.55 18.01
N LEU A 355 2.55 -0.24 18.02
CA LEU A 355 2.88 0.71 16.95
C LEU A 355 4.23 1.38 17.20
N LEU A 356 5.30 0.65 16.87
CA LEU A 356 6.67 1.15 17.04
C LEU A 356 7.04 2.27 16.07
N PHE A 357 6.47 2.26 14.86
CA PHE A 357 6.80 3.22 13.81
C PHE A 357 5.59 4.10 13.51
N GLN A 358 5.65 5.33 13.99
CA GLN A 358 4.64 6.36 13.77
C GLN A 358 5.21 7.41 12.84
N VAL A 359 4.63 7.52 11.66
CA VAL A 359 5.11 8.39 10.59
C VAL A 359 4.09 9.49 10.36
N LEU A 360 4.44 10.69 10.80
CA LEU A 360 3.70 11.90 10.47
C LEU A 360 4.04 12.32 9.04
N VAL A 361 3.07 12.19 8.14
CA VAL A 361 3.12 12.74 6.78
C VAL A 361 2.38 14.06 6.80
N ASP A 362 3.10 15.10 7.21
CA ASP A 362 2.57 16.45 7.34
C ASP A 362 2.69 17.25 6.04
N ARG A 363 2.15 18.47 6.08
CA ARG A 363 2.35 19.51 5.08
C ARG A 363 3.84 19.75 4.83
N PRO A 364 4.24 19.99 3.57
CA PRO A 364 5.62 20.31 3.25
C PRO A 364 6.02 21.66 3.85
N THR A 365 7.30 21.83 4.17
CA THR A 365 7.89 23.16 4.40
C THR A 365 7.93 23.93 3.08
N ASP A 366 8.09 25.25 3.12
CA ASP A 366 8.21 26.06 1.90
C ASP A 366 9.33 25.57 0.97
N GLU A 367 10.49 25.24 1.54
CA GLU A 367 11.62 24.70 0.80
C GLU A 367 11.25 23.37 0.13
N LEU A 368 10.56 22.49 0.86
CA LEU A 368 10.15 21.19 0.34
C LEU A 368 9.07 21.32 -0.73
N PHE A 369 8.09 22.19 -0.51
CA PHE A 369 7.04 22.51 -1.46
C PHE A 369 7.61 23.08 -2.76
N THR A 370 8.56 24.00 -2.65
CA THR A 370 9.27 24.57 -3.79
C THR A 370 9.98 23.47 -4.60
N LYS A 371 10.66 22.52 -3.95
CA LYS A 371 11.27 21.37 -4.63
C LYS A 371 10.23 20.49 -5.33
N ILE A 372 9.09 20.22 -4.67
CA ILE A 372 7.98 19.45 -5.27
C ILE A 372 7.43 20.18 -6.50
N PHE A 373 7.23 21.49 -6.41
CA PHE A 373 6.73 22.32 -7.51
C PHE A 373 7.70 22.33 -8.70
N ILE A 374 9.01 22.53 -8.45
CA ILE A 374 10.04 22.49 -9.50
C ILE A 374 10.07 21.11 -10.19
N ASN A 375 9.96 20.02 -9.44
CA ASN A 375 9.90 18.69 -10.05
C ASN A 375 8.67 18.54 -10.98
N GLN A 376 7.52 19.10 -10.59
CA GLN A 376 6.31 19.09 -11.42
C GLN A 376 6.47 19.94 -12.69
N CYS A 377 7.15 21.09 -12.60
CA CYS A 377 7.54 21.90 -13.76
C CYS A 377 8.45 21.13 -14.73
N LYS A 378 9.42 20.39 -14.20
CA LYS A 378 10.35 19.57 -14.99
C LYS A 378 9.66 18.48 -15.78
N ASP A 379 8.63 17.86 -15.20
CA ASP A 379 7.80 16.87 -15.90
C ASP A 379 6.99 17.49 -17.06
N GLN A 380 6.96 18.82 -17.19
CA GLN A 380 6.27 19.60 -18.23
C GLN A 380 7.25 20.40 -19.12
N ASP A 381 8.55 20.09 -19.06
CA ASP A 381 9.62 20.77 -19.79
C ASP A 381 9.69 22.30 -19.55
N ILE A 382 9.27 22.76 -18.37
CA ILE A 382 9.37 24.17 -17.97
C ILE A 382 10.76 24.46 -17.38
N ASP A 383 11.38 25.55 -17.83
CA ASP A 383 12.71 25.99 -17.40
C ASP A 383 12.81 26.26 -15.88
N ASP A 384 13.97 25.94 -15.29
CA ASP A 384 14.21 26.03 -13.84
C ASP A 384 14.03 27.46 -13.30
N ALA A 385 14.36 28.47 -14.09
CA ALA A 385 14.16 29.88 -13.70
C ALA A 385 12.67 30.24 -13.60
N ILE A 386 11.87 29.79 -14.58
CA ILE A 386 10.41 30.00 -14.59
C ILE A 386 9.77 29.20 -13.44
N ALA A 387 10.20 27.96 -13.25
CA ALA A 387 9.71 27.10 -12.17
C ALA A 387 9.94 27.72 -10.78
N GLN A 388 11.14 28.28 -10.52
CA GLN A 388 11.43 28.96 -9.27
C GLN A 388 10.55 30.19 -9.06
N ARG A 389 10.37 31.02 -10.09
CA ARG A 389 9.51 32.21 -10.03
C ARG A 389 8.06 31.84 -9.73
N LEU A 390 7.48 30.89 -10.46
CA LEU A 390 6.09 30.46 -10.27
C LEU A 390 5.89 29.80 -8.91
N GLY A 391 6.86 29.00 -8.44
CA GLY A 391 6.82 28.39 -7.10
C GLY A 391 6.80 29.43 -5.98
N ARG A 392 7.65 30.47 -6.05
CA ARG A 392 7.64 31.61 -5.13
C ARG A 392 6.30 32.34 -5.15
N LYS A 393 5.78 32.66 -6.34
CA LYS A 393 4.47 33.33 -6.49
C LYS A 393 3.34 32.52 -5.87
N LEU A 394 3.30 31.21 -6.13
CA LEU A 394 2.27 30.33 -5.58
C LEU A 394 2.31 30.31 -4.04
N LEU A 395 3.50 30.16 -3.44
CA LEU A 395 3.67 30.22 -1.99
C LEU A 395 3.24 31.58 -1.44
N GLY A 396 3.61 32.68 -2.10
CA GLY A 396 3.18 34.03 -1.74
C GLY A 396 1.66 34.18 -1.75
N TRP A 397 0.98 33.69 -2.80
CA TRP A 397 -0.49 33.70 -2.88
C TRP A 397 -1.14 32.84 -1.81
N TYR A 398 -0.61 31.65 -1.54
CA TYR A 398 -1.11 30.77 -0.49
C TYR A 398 -1.04 31.46 0.87
N LYS A 399 0.09 32.09 1.19
CA LYS A 399 0.29 32.78 2.47
C LYS A 399 -0.58 34.03 2.57
N ARG A 400 -0.70 34.82 1.49
CA ARG A 400 -1.59 35.98 1.39
C ARG A 400 -3.05 35.59 1.61
N ASP A 401 -3.51 34.50 1.00
CA ASP A 401 -4.91 34.08 1.08
C ASP A 401 -5.20 33.16 2.28
N GLY A 402 -4.19 32.80 3.06
CA GLY A 402 -4.31 31.89 4.20
C GLY A 402 -4.71 30.49 3.81
N ARG A 403 -4.19 30.03 2.67
CA ARG A 403 -4.39 28.67 2.18
C ARG A 403 -3.35 27.71 2.74
N VAL A 404 -3.81 26.52 3.05
CA VAL A 404 -2.96 25.40 3.46
C VAL A 404 -2.17 24.91 2.26
N VAL A 405 -0.84 24.90 2.40
CA VAL A 405 0.05 24.22 1.46
C VAL A 405 -0.06 22.71 1.64
N ARG A 406 -0.30 21.97 0.54
CA ARG A 406 -0.28 20.51 0.52
C ARG A 406 0.68 19.99 -0.55
N ALA A 407 1.31 18.85 -0.29
CA ALA A 407 2.24 18.25 -1.26
C ALA A 407 1.58 17.89 -2.60
N ALA A 408 0.27 17.63 -2.63
CA ALA A 408 -0.48 17.33 -3.84
C ALA A 408 -0.88 18.56 -4.67
N ASP A 409 -0.81 19.77 -4.12
CA ASP A 409 -1.31 20.96 -4.78
C ASP A 409 -0.61 21.26 -6.11
N PRO A 410 0.74 21.18 -6.23
CA PRO A 410 1.41 21.40 -7.50
C PRO A 410 0.86 20.47 -8.58
N ARG A 411 0.79 19.16 -8.33
CA ARG A 411 0.23 18.19 -9.28
C ARG A 411 -1.18 18.55 -9.73
N ASN A 412 -2.05 18.94 -8.79
CA ASN A 412 -3.45 19.26 -9.10
C ASN A 412 -3.57 20.56 -9.91
N ILE A 413 -2.79 21.60 -9.55
CA ILE A 413 -2.72 22.87 -10.28
C ILE A 413 -2.22 22.61 -11.71
N PHE A 414 -1.17 21.79 -11.86
CA PHE A 414 -0.65 21.41 -13.18
C PHE A 414 -1.65 20.59 -14.00
N THR A 415 -2.47 19.75 -13.36
CA THR A 415 -3.56 19.05 -14.04
C THR A 415 -4.62 20.04 -14.55
N MET A 416 -4.92 21.09 -13.79
CA MET A 416 -5.84 22.15 -14.24
C MET A 416 -5.22 23.03 -15.34
N LEU A 417 -3.91 23.28 -15.31
CA LEU A 417 -3.20 23.99 -16.37
C LEU A 417 -3.19 23.19 -17.68
N ASP A 418 -2.88 21.90 -17.61
CA ASP A 418 -2.88 20.97 -18.74
C ASP A 418 -4.27 20.90 -19.39
N ALA A 419 -5.34 20.87 -18.60
CA ALA A 419 -6.72 20.85 -19.08
C ALA A 419 -7.16 22.11 -19.86
N VAL A 420 -6.36 23.19 -19.85
CA VAL A 420 -6.63 24.40 -20.64
C VAL A 420 -6.11 24.26 -22.08
N LEU A 421 -5.13 23.40 -22.31
CA LEU A 421 -4.42 23.30 -23.58
C LEU A 421 -5.28 22.66 -24.67
N GLU A 422 -5.10 23.13 -25.91
CA GLU A 422 -5.57 22.45 -27.11
C GLU A 422 -4.61 21.31 -27.55
N GLU A 423 -5.05 20.43 -28.46
CA GLU A 423 -4.38 19.15 -28.80
C GLU A 423 -2.91 19.29 -29.24
N GLU A 424 -2.52 20.43 -29.80
CA GLU A 424 -1.15 20.70 -30.28
C GLU A 424 -0.36 21.68 -29.38
N GLU A 425 -0.96 22.18 -28.30
CA GLU A 425 -0.31 23.14 -27.41
C GLU A 425 0.54 22.46 -26.33
N GLN A 426 1.61 23.13 -25.91
CA GLN A 426 2.46 22.68 -24.79
C GLN A 426 2.45 23.72 -23.68
N LEU A 427 2.36 23.25 -22.43
CA LEU A 427 2.26 24.15 -21.28
C LEU A 427 3.45 25.12 -21.19
N LYS A 428 4.66 24.65 -21.51
CA LYS A 428 5.88 25.48 -21.46
C LYS A 428 5.80 26.74 -22.34
N ASP A 429 5.04 26.67 -23.43
CA ASP A 429 4.90 27.77 -24.39
C ASP A 429 3.73 28.70 -24.02
N MET A 430 2.72 28.17 -23.31
CA MET A 430 1.48 28.86 -22.96
C MET A 430 1.44 29.41 -21.53
N ILE A 431 2.36 28.98 -20.65
CA ILE A 431 2.32 29.37 -19.24
C ILE A 431 2.68 30.84 -19.03
N THR A 432 1.65 31.65 -18.76
CA THR A 432 1.78 33.06 -18.35
C THR A 432 1.37 33.26 -16.90
N ASP A 433 1.73 34.42 -16.34
CA ASP A 433 1.34 34.79 -14.97
C ASP A 433 -0.20 34.91 -14.86
N GLU A 434 -0.88 35.42 -15.89
CA GLU A 434 -2.34 35.56 -15.89
C GLU A 434 -3.04 34.20 -15.94
N LEU A 435 -2.54 33.26 -16.75
CA LEU A 435 -3.06 31.91 -16.80
C LEU A 435 -2.87 31.21 -15.45
N PHE A 436 -1.69 31.35 -14.85
CA PHE A 436 -1.37 30.74 -13.56
C PHE A 436 -2.24 31.30 -12.43
N GLU A 437 -2.42 32.62 -12.36
CA GLU A 437 -3.29 33.27 -11.39
C GLU A 437 -4.76 32.87 -11.58
N ARG A 438 -5.24 32.77 -12.84
CA ARG A 438 -6.59 32.28 -13.15
C ARG A 438 -6.82 30.87 -12.60
N ILE A 439 -5.89 29.95 -12.83
CA ILE A 439 -5.99 28.57 -12.31
C ILE A 439 -5.94 28.57 -10.78
N TYR A 440 -5.05 29.35 -10.16
CA TYR A 440 -4.97 29.48 -8.71
C TYR A 440 -6.30 29.95 -8.08
N ASN A 441 -6.97 30.91 -8.72
CA ASN A 441 -8.26 31.43 -8.27
C ASN A 441 -9.41 30.42 -8.42
N GLN A 442 -9.31 29.50 -9.38
CA GLN A 442 -10.25 28.40 -9.57
C GLN A 442 -9.94 27.18 -8.68
N TYR A 443 -8.69 27.04 -8.22
CA TYR A 443 -8.26 25.91 -7.40
C TYR A 443 -9.03 25.87 -6.07
N PRO A 444 -9.59 24.71 -5.65
CA PRO A 444 -10.40 24.61 -4.44
C PRO A 444 -9.71 25.19 -3.20
N ILE A 445 -10.39 26.14 -2.56
CA ILE A 445 -9.87 26.82 -1.38
C ILE A 445 -9.79 25.85 -0.20
N ALA A 446 -8.63 25.83 0.46
CA ALA A 446 -8.41 25.12 1.71
C ALA A 446 -7.74 26.08 2.70
N LEU A 447 -8.50 26.66 3.62
CA LEU A 447 -7.98 27.69 4.52
C LEU A 447 -7.26 27.09 5.72
N GLU A 448 -6.20 27.77 6.19
CA GLU A 448 -5.46 27.39 7.38
C GLU A 448 -6.41 27.23 8.54
N LYS A 449 -7.26 28.23 8.80
CA LYS A 449 -8.23 28.26 9.91
C LYS A 449 -9.19 27.06 9.98
N ASP A 450 -9.45 26.40 8.86
CA ASP A 450 -10.37 25.25 8.78
C ASP A 450 -9.63 23.90 8.88
N ALA A 451 -8.31 23.94 8.91
CA ALA A 451 -7.49 22.75 8.89
C ALA A 451 -7.39 22.14 10.30
N THR A 452 -7.70 20.85 10.43
CA THR A 452 -7.47 20.13 11.69
C THR A 452 -6.02 20.30 12.13
N GLY A 453 -5.81 20.87 13.31
CA GLY A 453 -4.50 21.09 13.90
C GLY A 453 -3.94 19.78 14.43
N TYR A 454 -2.74 19.41 13.99
CA TYR A 454 -2.07 18.20 14.49
C TYR A 454 -1.11 18.51 15.64
N VAL A 455 -0.52 19.71 15.67
CA VAL A 455 0.07 20.46 16.80
C VAL A 455 0.15 21.93 16.36
N ILE A 456 -0.27 22.91 17.17
CA ILE A 456 -0.01 24.34 16.90
C ILE A 456 1.10 24.77 17.85
N PRO A 457 2.36 24.87 17.41
CA PRO A 457 3.42 25.43 18.25
C PRO A 457 3.13 26.93 18.46
N GLN A 458 3.07 27.35 19.73
CA GLN A 458 2.92 28.74 20.13
C GLN A 458 4.28 29.24 20.64
N ALA A 459 4.76 30.35 20.07
CA ALA A 459 5.98 31.02 20.51
C ALA A 459 5.67 31.95 21.69
N THR A 460 6.65 32.15 22.56
CA THR A 460 6.68 33.33 23.45
C THR A 460 6.91 34.60 22.63
N ALA A 461 6.61 35.77 23.20
CA ALA A 461 6.87 37.05 22.52
C ALA A 461 8.35 37.26 22.19
N GLU A 462 9.26 36.77 23.05
CA GLU A 462 10.71 36.82 22.83
C GLU A 462 11.14 35.90 21.67
N GLU A 463 10.65 34.66 21.63
CA GLU A 463 10.90 33.74 20.51
C GLU A 463 10.33 34.27 19.19
N PHE A 464 9.15 34.89 19.24
CA PHE A 464 8.54 35.51 18.07
C PHE A 464 9.36 36.68 17.55
N HIS A 465 9.74 37.62 18.43
CA HIS A 465 10.59 38.76 18.08
C HIS A 465 11.91 38.31 17.47
N GLN A 466 12.58 37.34 18.10
CA GLN A 466 13.82 36.76 17.57
C GLN A 466 13.62 36.12 16.20
N SER A 467 12.51 35.41 15.97
CA SER A 467 12.23 34.82 14.66
C SER A 467 12.02 35.85 13.55
N VAL A 468 11.55 37.07 13.87
CA VAL A 468 11.48 38.18 12.90
C VAL A 468 12.88 38.66 12.54
N LEU A 469 13.77 38.82 13.53
CA LEU A 469 15.17 39.19 13.28
C LEU A 469 15.87 38.13 12.44
N ASP A 470 15.68 36.85 12.75
CA ASP A 470 16.25 35.74 11.98
C ASP A 470 15.71 35.70 10.53
N ALA A 471 14.46 36.08 10.31
CA ALA A 471 13.89 36.24 8.96
C ALA A 471 14.53 37.43 8.22
N CYS A 472 14.66 38.59 8.88
CA CYS A 472 15.35 39.76 8.34
C CYS A 472 16.80 39.45 7.93
N ASP A 473 17.54 38.74 8.78
CA ASP A 473 18.93 38.34 8.51
C ASP A 473 19.04 37.44 7.28
N ARG A 474 18.14 36.45 7.15
CA ARG A 474 18.07 35.58 5.96
C ARG A 474 17.81 36.34 4.67
N HIS A 475 17.15 37.49 4.75
CA HIS A 475 16.84 38.35 3.62
C HIS A 475 17.80 39.55 3.48
N GLU A 476 18.90 39.57 4.24
CA GLU A 476 19.93 40.62 4.21
C GLU A 476 19.35 42.03 4.46
N VAL A 477 18.38 42.14 5.35
CA VAL A 477 17.75 43.41 5.74
C VAL A 477 18.68 44.18 6.68
N ASP A 478 18.71 45.51 6.55
CA ASP A 478 19.49 46.39 7.43
C ASP A 478 19.07 46.25 8.91
N HIS A 479 20.04 46.27 9.83
CA HIS A 479 19.81 46.03 11.25
C HIS A 479 18.84 47.03 11.90
N ASP A 480 18.90 48.32 11.54
CA ASP A 480 18.03 49.35 12.13
C ASP A 480 16.60 49.23 11.59
N LEU A 481 16.45 48.78 10.35
CA LEU A 481 15.14 48.45 9.79
C LEU A 481 14.60 47.15 10.42
N ALA A 482 15.43 46.11 10.55
CA ALA A 482 15.04 44.83 11.13
C ALA A 482 14.51 44.97 12.57
N ALA A 483 15.18 45.76 13.41
CA ALA A 483 14.74 46.04 14.78
C ALA A 483 13.35 46.70 14.81
N ARG A 484 13.13 47.73 13.97
CA ARG A 484 11.82 48.40 13.85
C ARG A 484 10.73 47.46 13.35
N LEU A 485 11.02 46.64 12.34
CA LEU A 485 10.05 45.66 11.81
C LEU A 485 9.66 44.62 12.86
N ALA A 486 10.61 44.14 13.66
CA ALA A 486 10.35 43.19 14.75
C ALA A 486 9.45 43.79 15.84
N ASP A 487 9.74 45.03 16.26
CA ASP A 487 8.92 45.74 17.26
C ASP A 487 7.51 46.01 16.73
N ASN A 488 7.41 46.55 15.50
CA ASN A 488 6.14 46.85 14.84
C ASN A 488 5.28 45.60 14.67
N LEU A 489 5.87 44.49 14.19
CA LEU A 489 5.11 43.26 13.94
C LEU A 489 4.57 42.65 15.24
N LEU A 490 5.38 42.67 16.31
CA LEU A 490 4.95 42.21 17.63
C LEU A 490 3.78 43.06 18.14
N GLU A 491 3.87 44.38 18.03
CA GLU A 491 2.79 45.31 18.42
C GLU A 491 1.52 45.06 17.61
N TRP A 492 1.63 44.92 16.28
CA TRP A 492 0.47 44.67 15.41
C TRP A 492 -0.20 43.33 15.73
N PHE A 493 0.55 42.25 15.95
CA PHE A 493 -0.02 40.94 16.34
C PHE A 493 -0.77 41.03 17.67
N GLN A 494 -0.22 41.74 18.66
CA GLN A 494 -0.88 41.96 19.95
C GLN A 494 -2.16 42.79 19.79
N ARG A 495 -2.08 43.91 19.05
CA ARG A 495 -3.20 44.81 18.77
C ARG A 495 -4.36 44.09 18.08
N ASP A 496 -4.05 43.24 17.11
CA ASP A 496 -5.04 42.53 16.29
C ASP A 496 -5.49 41.19 16.91
N GLY A 497 -4.98 40.83 18.10
CA GLY A 497 -5.36 39.59 18.81
C GLY A 497 -4.90 38.31 18.11
N ARG A 498 -3.79 38.35 17.35
CA ARG A 498 -3.22 37.20 16.64
C ARG A 498 -2.30 36.40 17.56
N MET A 499 -2.32 35.07 17.44
CA MET A 499 -1.36 34.21 18.14
C MET A 499 0.04 34.34 17.52
N PHE A 500 1.07 34.22 18.36
CA PHE A 500 2.46 34.14 17.90
C PHE A 500 2.78 32.73 17.44
N ARG A 501 2.74 32.48 16.13
CA ARG A 501 3.21 31.21 15.58
C ARG A 501 4.66 31.39 15.10
N PRO A 502 5.58 30.46 15.44
CA PRO A 502 6.98 30.57 15.02
C PRO A 502 7.19 30.76 13.51
N GLN A 503 6.25 30.29 12.69
CA GLN A 503 6.32 30.40 11.23
C GLN A 503 5.80 31.73 10.65
N ASP A 504 5.12 32.59 11.41
CA ASP A 504 4.46 33.77 10.83
C ASP A 504 5.43 34.80 10.22
N PRO A 505 6.59 35.11 10.84
CA PRO A 505 7.54 36.02 10.21
C PRO A 505 8.05 35.50 8.87
N ASP A 506 8.46 34.23 8.81
CA ASP A 506 8.86 33.56 7.56
C ASP A 506 7.73 33.55 6.53
N ASN A 507 6.46 33.51 6.97
CA ASN A 507 5.32 33.62 6.07
C ASN A 507 5.17 35.00 5.45
N ILE A 508 5.30 36.06 6.23
CA ILE A 508 5.21 37.43 5.76
C ILE A 508 6.37 37.73 4.79
N PHE A 509 7.59 37.31 5.12
CA PHE A 509 8.75 37.46 4.25
C PHE A 509 8.63 36.67 2.94
N ALA A 510 8.02 35.50 2.95
CA ALA A 510 7.76 34.75 1.72
C ALA A 510 6.70 35.43 0.81
N ILE A 511 5.74 36.18 1.36
CA ILE A 511 4.83 36.99 0.53
C ILE A 511 5.60 38.10 -0.17
N LEU A 512 6.49 38.80 0.57
CA LEU A 512 7.39 39.82 0.01
C LEU A 512 8.29 39.25 -1.08
N ASP A 513 8.84 38.06 -0.86
CA ASP A 513 9.63 37.32 -1.85
C ASP A 513 8.81 36.87 -3.07
N GLY A 514 7.50 36.66 -2.91
CA GLY A 514 6.59 36.28 -3.99
C GLY A 514 6.14 37.44 -4.89
N ILE A 515 6.19 38.68 -4.41
CA ILE A 515 5.74 39.87 -5.16
C ILE A 515 6.87 40.65 -5.86
N ARG A 516 8.14 40.35 -5.55
CA ARG A 516 9.30 41.04 -6.14
C ARG A 516 9.60 40.60 -7.58
N GLU A 517 10.33 41.43 -8.31
CA GLU A 517 10.93 41.04 -9.60
C GLU A 517 12.14 40.11 -9.41
N ASP A 518 12.43 39.25 -10.40
CA ASP A 518 13.51 38.25 -10.31
C ASP A 518 14.91 38.87 -10.17
N THR A 519 15.09 40.13 -10.60
CA THR A 519 16.35 40.87 -10.58
C THR A 519 16.66 41.55 -9.25
N GLN A 520 15.71 41.57 -8.31
CA GLN A 520 15.80 42.29 -7.04
C GLN A 520 15.74 41.31 -5.86
N GLY A 521 16.47 41.55 -4.78
CA GLY A 521 16.30 40.86 -3.50
C GLY A 521 15.20 41.50 -2.65
N VAL A 522 14.77 40.82 -1.58
CA VAL A 522 13.77 41.38 -0.64
C VAL A 522 14.27 42.70 -0.03
N LYS A 523 15.55 42.79 0.35
CA LYS A 523 16.17 44.03 0.85
C LYS A 523 16.05 45.24 -0.09
N ASP A 524 15.93 45.00 -1.41
CA ASP A 524 15.94 46.07 -2.41
C ASP A 524 14.56 46.76 -2.53
N ILE A 525 13.50 46.08 -2.09
CA ILE A 525 12.11 46.56 -2.17
C ILE A 525 11.48 46.84 -0.80
N LEU A 526 12.09 46.32 0.28
CA LEU A 526 11.50 46.32 1.61
C LEU A 526 11.47 47.73 2.22
N THR A 527 10.26 48.22 2.49
CA THR A 527 9.99 49.44 3.28
C THR A 527 9.01 49.11 4.40
N GLU A 528 8.95 49.93 5.46
CA GLU A 528 7.96 49.77 6.53
C GLU A 528 6.52 49.78 5.99
N GLU A 529 6.23 50.66 5.03
CA GLU A 529 4.91 50.80 4.38
C GLU A 529 4.54 49.54 3.58
N LEU A 530 5.49 48.97 2.83
CA LEU A 530 5.27 47.73 2.09
C LEU A 530 5.07 46.55 3.05
N PHE A 531 5.87 46.48 4.11
CA PHE A 531 5.78 45.44 5.13
C PHE A 531 4.43 45.47 5.85
N GLU A 532 3.94 46.66 6.20
CA GLU A 532 2.60 46.85 6.80
C GLU A 532 1.49 46.43 5.82
N SER A 533 1.59 46.81 4.54
CA SER A 533 0.64 46.38 3.50
C SER A 533 0.57 44.86 3.37
N VAL A 534 1.73 44.19 3.36
CA VAL A 534 1.80 42.73 3.33
C VAL A 534 1.21 42.12 4.60
N TYR A 535 1.52 42.66 5.78
CA TYR A 535 0.91 42.23 7.04
C TYR A 535 -0.62 42.36 7.04
N GLN A 536 -1.17 43.45 6.51
CA GLN A 536 -2.62 43.65 6.42
C GLN A 536 -3.27 42.63 5.46
N SER A 537 -2.55 42.23 4.42
CA SER A 537 -2.98 41.14 3.54
C SER A 537 -2.78 39.75 4.15
N TYR A 538 -1.90 39.61 5.16
CA TYR A 538 -1.62 38.35 5.82
C TYR A 538 -2.80 37.94 6.71
N PRO A 539 -3.36 36.73 6.55
CA PRO A 539 -4.53 36.28 7.28
C PRO A 539 -4.28 36.24 8.79
N PRO A 540 -5.23 36.71 9.61
CA PRO A 540 -5.13 36.58 11.05
C PRO A 540 -5.32 35.12 11.48
N PHE A 541 -4.60 34.72 12.54
CA PHE A 541 -4.80 33.46 13.24
C PHE A 541 -4.95 33.74 14.73
N THR A 542 -6.14 33.49 15.27
CA THR A 542 -6.51 33.86 16.65
C THR A 542 -6.61 32.63 17.56
N GLU A 543 -6.69 32.86 18.87
CA GLU A 543 -6.91 31.79 19.85
C GLU A 543 -8.23 31.03 19.59
N ALA A 544 -9.28 31.74 19.16
CA ALA A 544 -10.55 31.14 18.75
C ALA A 544 -10.46 30.28 17.47
N ASP A 545 -9.47 30.52 16.60
CA ASP A 545 -9.17 29.63 15.47
C ASP A 545 -8.46 28.36 15.96
N ALA A 546 -7.50 28.50 16.89
CA ALA A 546 -6.82 27.36 17.49
C ALA A 546 -7.78 26.43 18.26
N GLU A 547 -8.73 26.98 19.00
CA GLU A 547 -9.75 26.20 19.73
C GLU A 547 -10.63 25.39 18.77
N ARG A 548 -11.08 26.00 17.65
CA ARG A 548 -11.84 25.31 16.59
C ARG A 548 -11.07 24.16 15.96
N MET A 549 -9.74 24.26 15.91
CA MET A 549 -8.87 23.21 15.38
C MET A 549 -8.61 22.05 16.34
N GLN A 550 -8.64 22.29 17.65
CA GLN A 550 -8.34 21.31 18.70
C GLN A 550 -9.57 20.48 19.12
N GLY A 551 -10.77 21.02 18.92
CA GLY A 551 -12.04 20.32 19.10
C GLY A 551 -13.07 21.01 18.20
N THR A 552 -13.96 20.30 17.51
CA THR A 552 -15.17 19.81 18.17
C THR A 552 -15.48 20.56 19.49
N VAL A 553 -15.64 21.90 19.43
CA VAL A 553 -16.59 22.56 20.32
C VAL A 553 -17.93 21.95 19.93
N GLY A 554 -18.34 20.95 20.70
CA GLY A 554 -19.68 20.42 20.63
C GLY A 554 -20.64 21.60 20.68
N LEU A 555 -21.69 21.54 19.86
CA LEU A 555 -22.86 22.39 19.97
C LEU A 555 -23.22 22.58 21.45
N GLY A 556 -22.98 23.79 21.98
CA GLY A 556 -23.24 24.14 23.38
C GLY A 556 -22.46 25.39 23.77
N GLY A 557 -23.05 26.56 23.52
CA GLY A 557 -22.39 27.86 23.67
C GLY A 557 -22.17 28.33 25.11
N HIS A 558 -21.42 29.43 25.21
CA HIS A 558 -21.94 30.72 25.66
C HIS A 558 -21.18 31.85 24.97
#